data_AF-A0A957XIU3-F1
#
_entry.id   AF-A0A957XIU3-F1
#
_cell.length_a   1.000
_cell.length_b   1.000
_cell.length_c   1.000
_cell.angle_alpha   90.00
_cell.angle_beta   90.00
_cell.angle_gamma   90.00
#
_symmetry.space_group_name_H-M   'P 1'
#
loop_
_entity.id
_entity.type
_entity.pdbx_description
1 polymer ?
#
loop_
_entity_poly.entity_id
_entity_poly.type
_entity_poly.pdbx_seq_one_letter_code
_entity_poly.pdbx_strand_id
1 'polypeptide(L)'
;MSQRKDIESLIHKNERRLQKLKEQKAEYGLATPPHILTQIEDTEAEIELLHAELKQLDEKPPPDRGSEDRRPVWQIGIVALILVTLGWATFTFFISPPPSPPSPTPNPPTPTDQPSTEPTLKQQIGLDETVSGTLYFNEANEWLFTDGPATVNIIVDVGPYGDALLMLLDANKVEREYVDAQGGREERLVNYTIPDDSDYTILVRNTKNEQTDYTLTVESVQESRNIGLDETVSGTLYFDEGHEWLFTDGPAIVNIILDVGPNGNALLMLFDSSNVQREYVDAQNGREERLVNYTIPDDSEYTIFVRNAQNEQTNYTLTVETMSN
;
A
#
# COMPACT_ATOMS: atom_id res chain seq x y z
N MET A 1 27.55 6.81 2.76
CA MET A 1 26.73 8.02 3.03
C MET A 1 25.23 7.80 2.79
N SER A 2 24.79 6.82 1.98
CA SER A 2 23.35 6.53 1.80
C SER A 2 22.67 6.10 3.11
N GLN A 3 23.19 5.03 3.75
CA GLN A 3 22.56 4.41 4.92
C GLN A 3 22.20 5.38 6.06
N ARG A 4 23.05 6.37 6.36
CA ARG A 4 22.77 7.36 7.41
C ARG A 4 21.54 8.22 7.07
N LYS A 5 21.46 8.70 5.82
CA LYS A 5 20.32 9.50 5.35
C LYS A 5 19.04 8.68 5.32
N ASP A 6 19.15 7.40 4.98
CA ASP A 6 18.03 6.47 4.94
C ASP A 6 17.46 6.26 6.36
N ILE A 7 18.33 6.05 7.37
CA ILE A 7 17.94 5.94 8.78
C ILE A 7 17.33 7.25 9.30
N GLU A 8 17.96 8.40 9.03
CA GLU A 8 17.43 9.72 9.41
C GLU A 8 16.03 9.96 8.83
N SER A 9 15.80 9.55 7.58
CA SER A 9 14.48 9.62 6.93
C SER A 9 13.45 8.74 7.62
N LEU A 10 13.81 7.51 8.00
CA LEU A 10 12.94 6.58 8.73
C LEU A 10 12.57 7.12 10.12
N ILE A 11 13.54 7.67 10.87
CA ILE A 11 13.30 8.32 12.16
C ILE A 11 12.25 9.43 11.98
N HIS A 12 12.45 10.32 11.01
CA HIS A 12 11.52 11.42 10.77
C HIS A 12 10.11 10.94 10.38
N LYS A 13 10.00 9.85 9.60
CA LYS A 13 8.72 9.24 9.26
C LYS A 13 8.01 8.71 10.52
N ASN A 14 8.72 7.95 11.36
CA ASN A 14 8.16 7.37 12.58
C ASN A 14 7.81 8.43 13.64
N GLU A 15 8.60 9.50 13.78
CA GLU A 15 8.28 10.63 14.66
C GLU A 15 6.94 11.29 14.27
N ARG A 16 6.70 11.50 12.98
CA ARG A 16 5.42 12.05 12.50
C ARG A 16 4.25 11.11 12.80
N ARG A 17 4.44 9.80 12.62
CA ARG A 17 3.44 8.79 12.99
C ARG A 17 3.14 8.81 14.48
N LEU A 18 4.18 8.84 15.32
CA LEU A 18 4.07 8.88 16.78
C LEU A 18 3.31 10.13 17.25
N GLN A 19 3.57 11.29 16.62
CA GLN A 19 2.85 12.52 16.92
C GLN A 19 1.35 12.38 16.67
N LYS A 20 0.94 11.82 15.52
CA LYS A 20 -0.49 11.56 15.21
C LYS A 20 -1.13 10.60 16.23
N LEU A 21 -0.45 9.52 16.60
CA LEU A 21 -0.96 8.57 17.60
C LEU A 21 -1.14 9.23 18.99
N LYS A 22 -0.22 10.12 19.37
CA LYS A 22 -0.32 10.88 20.63
C LYS A 22 -1.48 11.88 20.60
N GLU A 23 -1.77 12.50 19.46
CA GLU A 23 -2.94 13.35 19.27
C GLU A 23 -4.24 12.56 19.41
N GLN A 24 -4.34 11.37 18.79
CA GLN A 24 -5.48 10.47 18.97
C GLN A 24 -5.66 10.06 20.43
N LYS A 25 -4.58 9.70 21.13
CA LYS A 25 -4.64 9.41 22.56
C LYS A 25 -5.17 10.61 23.36
N ALA A 26 -4.72 11.82 23.04
CA ALA A 26 -5.21 13.04 23.69
C ALA A 26 -6.69 13.30 23.41
N GLU A 27 -7.15 13.01 22.19
CA GLU A 27 -8.55 13.15 21.78
C GLU A 27 -9.47 12.17 22.52
N TYR A 28 -9.09 10.88 22.61
CA TYR A 28 -9.88 9.87 23.31
C TYR A 28 -9.77 9.92 24.85
N GLY A 29 -8.71 10.52 25.38
CA GLY A 29 -8.50 10.69 26.83
C GLY A 29 -8.45 9.35 27.58
N LEU A 30 -9.36 9.14 28.54
CA LEU A 30 -9.44 7.88 29.29
C LEU A 30 -10.06 6.73 28.49
N ALA A 31 -10.72 7.04 27.38
CA ALA A 31 -11.36 6.07 26.51
C ALA A 31 -10.46 5.62 25.34
N THR A 32 -9.15 5.94 25.38
CA THR A 32 -8.22 5.51 24.32
C THR A 32 -8.26 3.99 24.15
N PRO A 33 -8.55 3.49 22.94
CA PRO A 33 -8.51 2.06 22.66
C PRO A 33 -7.13 1.46 22.97
N PRO A 34 -7.06 0.24 23.54
CA PRO A 34 -5.78 -0.41 23.88
C PRO A 34 -4.80 -0.52 22.70
N HIS A 35 -5.30 -0.73 21.48
CA HIS A 35 -4.43 -0.87 20.29
C HIS A 35 -3.65 0.41 19.98
N ILE A 36 -4.21 1.61 20.23
CA ILE A 36 -3.49 2.88 20.03
C ILE A 36 -2.32 2.98 21.02
N LEU A 37 -2.53 2.55 22.27
CA LEU A 37 -1.48 2.55 23.29
C LEU A 37 -0.33 1.61 22.91
N THR A 38 -0.65 0.42 22.41
CA THR A 38 0.35 -0.53 21.91
C THR A 38 1.11 0.03 20.71
N GLN A 39 0.42 0.63 19.74
CA GLN A 39 1.08 1.24 18.57
C GLN A 39 2.02 2.39 18.96
N ILE A 40 1.67 3.18 19.99
CA ILE A 40 2.56 4.23 20.53
C ILE A 40 3.84 3.58 21.08
N GLU A 41 3.70 2.54 21.91
CA GLU A 41 4.83 1.83 22.52
C GLU A 41 5.75 1.22 21.46
N ASP A 42 5.18 0.53 20.47
CA ASP A 42 5.92 -0.10 19.39
C ASP A 42 6.68 0.94 18.54
N THR A 43 6.02 2.06 18.20
CA THR A 43 6.64 3.13 17.40
C THR A 43 7.76 3.83 18.18
N GLU A 44 7.58 4.03 19.49
CA GLU A 44 8.63 4.59 20.37
C GLU A 44 9.86 3.67 20.43
N ALA A 45 9.64 2.36 20.56
CA ALA A 45 10.71 1.37 20.57
C ALA A 45 11.46 1.32 19.22
N GLU A 46 10.75 1.42 18.10
CA GLU A 46 11.36 1.45 16.76
C GLU A 46 12.25 2.69 16.57
N ILE A 47 11.79 3.87 16.99
CA ILE A 47 12.58 5.11 16.95
C ILE A 47 13.86 4.97 17.81
N GLU A 48 13.76 4.37 18.98
CA GLU A 48 14.91 4.13 19.85
C GLU A 48 15.96 3.20 19.19
N LEU A 49 15.50 2.13 18.53
CA LEU A 49 16.39 1.23 17.78
C LEU A 49 17.10 1.94 16.63
N LEU A 50 16.38 2.77 15.86
CA LEU A 50 16.96 3.54 14.76
C LEU A 50 18.00 4.55 15.26
N HIS A 51 17.75 5.22 16.39
CA HIS A 51 18.74 6.10 17.02
C HIS A 51 19.98 5.33 17.49
N ALA A 52 19.81 4.12 18.05
CA ALA A 52 20.93 3.28 18.44
C ALA A 52 21.77 2.86 17.22
N GLU A 53 21.13 2.53 16.09
CA GLU A 53 21.83 2.22 14.84
C GLU A 53 22.59 3.44 14.28
N LEU A 54 21.95 4.61 14.28
CA LEU A 54 22.59 5.86 13.86
C LEU A 54 23.85 6.16 14.69
N LYS A 55 23.78 5.93 16.02
CA LYS A 55 24.92 6.10 16.92
C LYS A 55 26.06 5.13 16.62
N GLN A 56 25.76 3.87 16.28
CA GLN A 56 26.78 2.90 15.89
C GLN A 56 27.50 3.29 14.59
N LEU A 57 26.79 3.91 13.64
CA LEU A 57 27.39 4.43 12.42
C LEU A 57 28.37 5.58 12.69
N ASP A 58 28.11 6.36 13.73
CA ASP A 58 28.95 7.49 14.14
C ASP A 58 30.20 7.05 14.89
N GLU A 59 30.08 5.97 15.66
CA GLU A 59 31.20 5.37 16.39
C GLU A 59 32.10 4.49 15.51
N LYS A 60 31.62 4.06 14.32
CA LYS A 60 32.42 3.26 13.40
C LYS A 60 33.55 4.13 12.81
N PRO A 61 34.82 3.87 13.17
CA PRO A 61 35.93 4.67 12.65
C PRO A 61 35.93 4.58 11.12
N PRO A 62 36.28 5.67 10.42
CA PRO A 62 36.37 5.65 8.96
C PRO A 62 37.29 4.48 8.57
N PRO A 63 36.91 3.67 7.56
CA PRO A 63 37.76 2.57 7.13
C PRO A 63 39.13 3.14 6.83
N ASP A 64 40.13 2.65 7.56
CA ASP A 64 41.51 3.09 7.45
C ASP A 64 41.94 2.96 5.99
N ARG A 65 42.03 4.09 5.29
CA ARG A 65 42.31 4.15 3.85
C ARG A 65 43.78 3.89 3.51
N GLY A 66 44.55 3.32 4.44
CA GLY A 66 45.99 3.15 4.30
C GLY A 66 46.54 1.91 4.98
N SER A 67 46.12 0.71 4.57
CA SER A 67 46.99 -0.48 4.66
C SER A 67 46.54 -1.57 3.68
N GLU A 68 46.94 -1.41 2.41
CA GLU A 68 47.33 -2.59 1.66
C GLU A 68 48.47 -3.28 2.43
N ASP A 69 48.37 -4.60 2.55
CA ASP A 69 49.39 -5.50 3.05
C ASP A 69 49.54 -5.60 4.58
N ARG A 70 48.71 -6.46 5.18
CA ARG A 70 49.14 -7.79 5.69
C ARG A 70 48.02 -8.46 6.47
N ARG A 71 47.72 -9.71 6.11
CA ARG A 71 46.88 -10.61 6.92
C ARG A 71 47.47 -10.72 8.34
N PRO A 72 46.62 -10.72 9.37
CA PRO A 72 46.60 -11.91 10.20
C PRO A 72 45.19 -12.38 10.53
N VAL A 73 45.08 -13.71 10.54
CA VAL A 73 43.99 -14.50 11.11
C VAL A 73 43.82 -14.12 12.58
N TRP A 74 42.63 -13.68 13.01
CA TRP A 74 42.18 -13.79 14.39
C TRP A 74 40.67 -14.06 14.45
N GLN A 75 40.33 -15.25 14.92
CA GLN A 75 39.04 -15.59 15.52
C GLN A 75 38.80 -14.69 16.74
N ILE A 76 37.64 -14.04 16.87
CA ILE A 76 36.94 -13.88 18.15
C ILE A 76 35.44 -13.87 17.85
N GLY A 77 34.73 -14.87 18.37
CA GLY A 77 33.28 -14.87 18.43
C GLY A 77 32.78 -13.99 19.59
N ILE A 78 31.65 -13.32 19.39
CA ILE A 78 30.82 -12.80 20.48
C ILE A 78 29.37 -13.12 20.14
N VAL A 79 28.85 -14.10 20.87
CA VAL A 79 27.42 -14.35 21.07
C VAL A 79 26.96 -13.34 22.12
N ALA A 80 26.07 -12.42 21.76
CA ALA A 80 25.35 -11.60 22.73
C ALA A 80 23.93 -12.15 22.87
N LEU A 81 23.77 -13.04 23.85
CA LEU A 81 22.48 -13.53 24.33
C LEU A 81 21.92 -12.51 25.32
N ILE A 82 20.95 -11.69 24.91
CA ILE A 82 20.23 -10.80 25.83
C ILE A 82 19.09 -11.60 26.47
N LEU A 83 19.30 -11.98 27.73
CA LEU A 83 18.30 -12.54 28.64
C LEU A 83 17.50 -11.38 29.25
N VAL A 84 16.27 -11.16 28.78
CA VAL A 84 15.32 -10.25 29.43
C VAL A 84 14.64 -11.01 30.57
N THR A 85 14.96 -10.63 31.81
CA THR A 85 14.28 -11.13 33.00
C THR A 85 12.95 -10.40 33.20
N LEU A 86 11.85 -11.13 33.05
CA LEU A 86 10.50 -10.70 33.44
C LEU A 86 10.42 -10.55 34.97
N GLY A 87 10.34 -9.31 35.44
CA GLY A 87 10.02 -8.98 36.83
C GLY A 87 8.53 -9.13 37.09
N TRP A 88 8.17 -9.98 38.05
CA TRP A 88 6.80 -10.15 38.52
C TRP A 88 6.46 -9.03 39.50
N ALA A 89 5.69 -8.03 39.07
CA ALA A 89 5.10 -7.06 39.97
C ALA A 89 3.78 -7.60 40.53
N THR A 90 3.75 -7.88 41.82
CA THR A 90 2.52 -8.22 42.55
C THR A 90 1.65 -6.98 42.68
N PHE A 91 0.51 -6.96 42.00
CA PHE A 91 -0.51 -5.93 42.14
C PHE A 91 -1.33 -6.20 43.41
N THR A 92 -1.21 -5.34 44.42
CA THR A 92 -2.12 -5.32 45.58
C THR A 92 -3.40 -4.58 45.22
N PHE A 93 -4.52 -5.30 45.20
CA PHE A 93 -5.87 -4.70 45.14
C PHE A 93 -6.16 -3.95 46.45
N PHE A 94 -6.31 -2.62 46.38
CA PHE A 94 -7.00 -1.85 47.42
C PHE A 94 -8.51 -1.97 47.16
N ILE A 95 -9.22 -2.68 48.03
CA ILE A 95 -10.68 -2.65 48.09
C ILE A 95 -11.06 -1.36 48.82
N SER A 96 -11.45 -0.32 48.08
CA SER A 96 -12.10 0.85 48.67
C SER A 96 -13.47 0.47 49.21
N PRO A 97 -13.88 0.98 50.38
CA PRO A 97 -15.22 0.78 50.90
C PRO A 97 -16.26 1.38 49.93
N PRO A 98 -17.47 0.79 49.84
CA PRO A 98 -18.51 1.30 48.97
C PRO A 98 -18.90 2.73 49.39
N PRO A 99 -19.06 3.67 48.45
CA PRO A 99 -19.56 5.00 48.77
C PRO A 99 -20.99 4.91 49.29
N SER A 100 -21.31 5.76 50.27
CA SER A 100 -22.65 5.95 50.81
C SER A 100 -23.65 6.23 49.68
N PRO A 101 -24.91 5.76 49.80
CA PRO A 101 -25.93 6.02 48.79
C PRO A 101 -26.13 7.55 48.62
N PRO A 102 -26.15 8.06 47.39
CA PRO A 102 -26.42 9.46 47.14
C PRO A 102 -27.85 9.81 47.58
N SER A 103 -28.01 11.00 48.16
CA SER A 103 -29.31 11.64 48.38
C SER A 103 -30.12 11.67 47.08
N PRO A 104 -31.46 11.59 47.13
CA PRO A 104 -32.30 11.66 45.93
C PRO A 104 -32.09 12.99 45.21
N THR A 105 -31.33 12.93 44.12
CA THR A 105 -31.17 14.00 43.15
C THR A 105 -32.53 14.27 42.49
N PRO A 106 -32.95 15.53 42.32
CA PRO A 106 -34.13 15.85 41.52
C PRO A 106 -34.02 15.20 40.15
N ASN A 107 -35.14 14.62 39.68
CA ASN A 107 -35.21 13.91 38.41
C ASN A 107 -34.50 14.71 37.31
N PRO A 108 -33.46 14.15 36.66
CA PRO A 108 -32.86 14.80 35.50
C PRO A 108 -33.94 14.99 34.44
N PRO A 109 -33.89 16.09 33.66
CA PRO A 109 -34.80 16.25 32.52
C PRO A 109 -34.71 14.98 31.68
N THR A 110 -35.89 14.46 31.30
CA THR A 110 -36.03 13.36 30.35
C THR A 110 -35.04 13.56 29.21
N PRO A 111 -34.15 12.59 28.91
CA PRO A 111 -33.25 12.70 27.78
C PRO A 111 -34.08 13.00 26.54
N THR A 112 -33.88 14.18 25.95
CA THR A 112 -34.34 14.46 24.60
C THR A 112 -33.78 13.35 23.73
N ASP A 113 -34.65 12.63 23.03
CA ASP A 113 -34.32 11.51 22.15
C ASP A 113 -33.04 11.82 21.36
N GLN A 114 -31.93 11.20 21.79
CA GLN A 114 -30.72 11.16 20.99
C GLN A 114 -31.12 10.40 19.71
N PRO A 115 -30.92 10.97 18.51
CA PRO A 115 -31.35 10.33 17.28
C PRO A 115 -30.75 8.92 17.26
N SER A 116 -31.65 7.94 17.31
CA SER A 116 -31.29 6.54 17.16
C SER A 116 -30.55 6.42 15.84
N THR A 117 -29.26 6.08 15.89
CA THR A 117 -28.48 5.62 14.75
C THR A 117 -29.07 4.28 14.34
N GLU A 118 -30.19 4.33 13.62
CA GLU A 118 -30.66 3.22 12.80
C GLU A 118 -29.45 2.74 11.98
N PRO A 119 -29.16 1.43 11.96
CA PRO A 119 -27.99 0.93 11.25
C PRO A 119 -28.09 1.39 9.81
N THR A 120 -27.21 2.32 9.41
CA THR A 120 -27.12 2.80 8.04
C THR A 120 -27.00 1.56 7.16
N LEU A 121 -28.01 1.31 6.33
CA LEU A 121 -28.01 0.19 5.40
C LEU A 121 -26.71 0.31 4.59
N LYS A 122 -25.84 -0.68 4.72
CA LYS A 122 -24.59 -0.71 3.95
C LYS A 122 -24.96 -0.74 2.49
N GLN A 123 -24.37 0.19 1.74
CA GLN A 123 -24.56 0.25 0.31
C GLN A 123 -23.72 -0.87 -0.32
N GLN A 124 -24.23 -1.54 -1.35
CA GLN A 124 -23.50 -2.60 -2.04
C GLN A 124 -22.70 -2.01 -3.21
N ILE A 125 -21.58 -2.65 -3.54
CA ILE A 125 -20.81 -2.39 -4.75
C ILE A 125 -20.27 -3.72 -5.30
N GLY A 126 -20.45 -3.96 -6.59
CA GLY A 126 -19.95 -5.14 -7.30
C GLY A 126 -18.66 -4.89 -8.07
N LEU A 127 -18.18 -5.92 -8.77
CA LEU A 127 -17.09 -5.80 -9.74
C LEU A 127 -17.48 -4.90 -10.92
N ASP A 128 -16.51 -4.14 -11.40
CA ASP A 128 -16.63 -3.18 -12.51
C ASP A 128 -17.72 -2.11 -12.29
N GLU A 129 -18.05 -1.82 -11.04
CA GLU A 129 -19.03 -0.82 -10.64
C GLU A 129 -18.34 0.45 -10.13
N THR A 130 -18.93 1.61 -10.46
CA THR A 130 -18.58 2.91 -9.88
C THR A 130 -19.78 3.49 -9.16
N VAL A 131 -19.58 3.89 -7.91
CA VAL A 131 -20.56 4.55 -7.06
C VAL A 131 -20.06 5.93 -6.66
N SER A 132 -20.97 6.80 -6.21
CA SER A 132 -20.62 8.13 -5.70
C SER A 132 -21.16 8.32 -4.30
N GLY A 133 -20.49 9.15 -3.53
CA GLY A 133 -20.95 9.56 -2.21
C GLY A 133 -20.37 10.90 -1.80
N THR A 134 -20.78 11.33 -0.61
CA THR A 134 -20.24 12.51 0.06
C THR A 134 -19.68 12.06 1.40
N LEU A 135 -18.49 12.54 1.74
CA LEU A 135 -17.87 12.33 3.04
C LEU A 135 -17.92 13.63 3.85
N TYR A 136 -18.45 13.54 5.05
CA TYR A 136 -18.38 14.64 6.02
C TYR A 136 -17.16 14.45 6.93
N PHE A 137 -16.83 15.50 7.68
CA PHE A 137 -15.70 15.45 8.61
C PHE A 137 -15.89 14.30 9.60
N ASN A 138 -14.87 13.44 9.70
CA ASN A 138 -14.82 12.30 10.62
C ASN A 138 -15.87 11.20 10.37
N GLU A 139 -16.61 11.29 9.26
CA GLU A 139 -17.55 10.25 8.84
C GLU A 139 -16.88 9.28 7.86
N ALA A 140 -17.34 8.03 7.90
CA ALA A 140 -16.92 6.99 6.99
C ALA A 140 -18.15 6.40 6.29
N ASN A 141 -18.03 6.19 4.99
CA ASN A 141 -19.00 5.44 4.22
C ASN A 141 -18.51 3.98 4.10
N GLU A 142 -19.40 3.04 4.41
CA GLU A 142 -19.14 1.60 4.27
C GLU A 142 -19.87 1.05 3.04
N TRP A 143 -19.12 0.37 2.18
CA TRP A 143 -19.62 -0.36 1.03
C TRP A 143 -19.39 -1.85 1.20
N LEU A 144 -20.42 -2.65 0.98
CA LEU A 144 -20.37 -4.11 1.03
C LEU A 144 -20.01 -4.64 -0.36
N PHE A 145 -18.92 -5.39 -0.44
CA PHE A 145 -18.46 -6.08 -1.64
C PHE A 145 -18.59 -7.59 -1.46
N THR A 146 -19.20 -8.28 -2.42
CA THR A 146 -19.53 -9.72 -2.33
C THR A 146 -19.07 -10.55 -3.52
N ASP A 147 -18.34 -9.96 -4.47
CA ASP A 147 -18.01 -10.59 -5.74
C ASP A 147 -16.63 -11.29 -5.73
N GLY A 148 -16.26 -11.88 -4.58
CA GLY A 148 -15.06 -12.72 -4.45
C GLY A 148 -15.32 -14.19 -4.83
N PRO A 149 -14.26 -15.00 -5.07
CA PRO A 149 -12.85 -14.63 -5.15
C PRO A 149 -12.51 -13.90 -6.45
N ALA A 150 -11.68 -12.85 -6.37
CA ALA A 150 -11.27 -12.04 -7.53
C ALA A 150 -9.98 -11.26 -7.21
N THR A 151 -9.21 -10.89 -8.23
CA THR A 151 -8.18 -9.84 -8.09
C THR A 151 -8.80 -8.52 -8.51
N VAL A 152 -8.70 -7.51 -7.66
CA VAL A 152 -9.40 -6.23 -7.84
C VAL A 152 -8.47 -5.03 -7.72
N ASN A 153 -8.82 -3.97 -8.43
CA ASN A 153 -8.38 -2.62 -8.17
C ASN A 153 -9.53 -1.88 -7.48
N ILE A 154 -9.26 -1.22 -6.35
CA ILE A 154 -10.23 -0.37 -5.66
C ILE A 154 -9.71 1.06 -5.69
N ILE A 155 -10.48 1.95 -6.30
CA ILE A 155 -10.07 3.33 -6.59
C ILE A 155 -11.09 4.26 -5.94
N VAL A 156 -10.60 5.20 -5.13
CA VAL A 156 -11.40 6.30 -4.58
C VAL A 156 -10.86 7.61 -5.13
N ASP A 157 -11.65 8.33 -5.92
CA ASP A 157 -11.32 9.69 -6.37
C ASP A 157 -12.12 10.70 -5.53
N VAL A 158 -11.42 11.58 -4.82
CA VAL A 158 -11.97 12.63 -3.96
C VAL A 158 -11.74 14.04 -4.53
N GLY A 159 -11.32 14.11 -5.80
CA GLY A 159 -11.06 15.34 -6.50
C GLY A 159 -9.80 16.08 -6.04
N PRO A 160 -9.56 17.30 -6.57
CA PRO A 160 -8.30 18.04 -6.38
C PRO A 160 -8.04 18.56 -4.97
N TYR A 161 -9.05 18.59 -4.11
CA TYR A 161 -8.97 19.19 -2.77
C TYR A 161 -9.28 18.20 -1.64
N GLY A 162 -9.84 17.04 -2.00
CA GLY A 162 -10.15 15.98 -1.07
C GLY A 162 -8.91 15.39 -0.42
N ASP A 163 -9.15 14.61 0.63
CA ASP A 163 -8.18 13.73 1.24
C ASP A 163 -8.99 12.62 1.90
N ALA A 164 -8.76 11.41 1.45
CA ALA A 164 -9.51 10.26 1.90
C ALA A 164 -8.59 9.13 2.26
N LEU A 165 -9.18 8.21 2.99
CA LEU A 165 -8.54 7.01 3.47
C LEU A 165 -9.42 5.85 3.03
N LEU A 166 -8.76 4.86 2.44
CA LEU A 166 -9.38 3.65 1.93
C LEU A 166 -8.92 2.48 2.80
N MET A 167 -9.86 1.73 3.37
CA MET A 167 -9.59 0.50 4.09
C MET A 167 -10.42 -0.64 3.51
N LEU A 168 -9.79 -1.80 3.36
CA LEU A 168 -10.47 -3.05 3.04
C LEU A 168 -10.53 -3.90 4.31
N LEU A 169 -11.75 -4.23 4.74
CA LEU A 169 -12.02 -5.07 5.90
C LEU A 169 -12.62 -6.40 5.43
N ASP A 170 -12.25 -7.50 6.05
CA ASP A 170 -12.89 -8.79 5.81
C ASP A 170 -14.26 -8.92 6.52
N ALA A 171 -14.88 -10.11 6.39
CA ALA A 171 -16.16 -10.44 7.02
C ALA A 171 -16.15 -10.34 8.56
N ASN A 172 -14.98 -10.49 9.20
CA ASN A 172 -14.81 -10.36 10.65
C ASN A 172 -14.45 -8.93 11.06
N LYS A 173 -14.48 -7.96 10.13
CA LYS A 173 -14.06 -6.57 10.32
C LYS A 173 -12.59 -6.44 10.70
N VAL A 174 -11.77 -7.41 10.33
CA VAL A 174 -10.32 -7.32 10.44
C VAL A 174 -9.81 -6.57 9.22
N GLU A 175 -9.01 -5.54 9.47
CA GLU A 175 -8.32 -4.80 8.42
C GLU A 175 -7.40 -5.74 7.64
N ARG A 176 -7.56 -5.73 6.32
CA ARG A 176 -6.74 -6.51 5.40
C ARG A 176 -5.78 -5.64 4.63
N GLU A 177 -6.19 -4.42 4.30
CA GLU A 177 -5.36 -3.48 3.58
C GLU A 177 -5.78 -2.03 3.86
N TYR A 178 -4.83 -1.11 3.71
CA TYR A 178 -4.96 0.29 4.08
C TYR A 178 -4.22 1.18 3.08
N VAL A 179 -4.90 2.21 2.57
CA VAL A 179 -4.31 3.21 1.67
C VAL A 179 -4.64 4.62 2.17
N ASP A 180 -3.58 5.43 2.32
CA ASP A 180 -3.60 6.86 2.71
C ASP A 180 -2.50 7.57 1.93
N ALA A 181 -2.83 8.00 0.72
CA ALA A 181 -1.98 8.82 -0.13
C ALA A 181 -2.13 10.27 0.31
N GLN A 182 -1.34 10.64 1.33
CA GLN A 182 -1.21 12.01 1.82
C GLN A 182 -1.09 13.02 0.65
N GLY A 183 -2.19 13.71 0.33
CA GLY A 183 -2.22 14.78 -0.70
C GLY A 183 -2.45 14.34 -2.15
N GLY A 184 -2.91 13.11 -2.39
CA GLY A 184 -3.37 12.64 -3.71
C GLY A 184 -4.81 13.07 -4.04
N ARG A 185 -5.18 13.01 -5.32
CA ARG A 185 -6.59 13.10 -5.76
C ARG A 185 -7.31 11.75 -5.64
N GLU A 186 -6.54 10.67 -5.73
CA GLU A 186 -7.02 9.30 -5.81
C GLU A 186 -6.30 8.43 -4.78
N GLU A 187 -7.07 7.64 -4.05
CA GLU A 187 -6.58 6.51 -3.24
C GLU A 187 -6.78 5.23 -4.03
N ARG A 188 -5.76 4.39 -4.09
CA ARG A 188 -5.79 3.17 -4.92
C ARG A 188 -5.24 1.97 -4.18
N LEU A 189 -6.05 0.93 -4.08
CA LEU A 189 -5.61 -0.41 -3.77
C LEU A 189 -5.52 -1.20 -5.08
N VAL A 190 -4.31 -1.53 -5.53
CA VAL A 190 -4.05 -2.12 -6.85
C VAL A 190 -3.71 -3.60 -6.71
N ASN A 191 -4.26 -4.44 -7.59
CA ASN A 191 -3.98 -5.88 -7.68
C ASN A 191 -4.19 -6.64 -6.35
N TYR A 192 -5.22 -6.27 -5.58
CA TYR A 192 -5.53 -6.98 -4.35
C TYR A 192 -6.32 -8.26 -4.65
N THR A 193 -5.79 -9.41 -4.23
CA THR A 193 -6.51 -10.69 -4.36
C THR A 193 -7.45 -10.90 -3.19
N ILE A 194 -8.74 -10.94 -3.48
CA ILE A 194 -9.81 -11.38 -2.59
C ILE A 194 -9.86 -12.92 -2.66
N PRO A 195 -9.44 -13.63 -1.59
CA PRO A 195 -9.17 -15.08 -1.64
C PRO A 195 -10.41 -15.97 -1.61
N ASP A 196 -11.56 -15.46 -1.18
CA ASP A 196 -12.79 -16.23 -0.97
C ASP A 196 -14.04 -15.41 -1.28
N ASP A 197 -15.20 -16.05 -1.19
CA ASP A 197 -16.53 -15.49 -1.47
C ASP A 197 -17.18 -14.85 -0.23
N SER A 198 -16.41 -14.53 0.81
CA SER A 198 -16.92 -13.84 1.99
C SER A 198 -17.27 -12.39 1.70
N ASP A 199 -18.10 -11.80 2.55
CA ASP A 199 -18.43 -10.38 2.51
C ASP A 199 -17.21 -9.52 2.93
N TYR A 200 -16.76 -8.63 2.05
CA TYR A 200 -15.77 -7.60 2.37
C TYR A 200 -16.44 -6.25 2.58
N THR A 201 -15.85 -5.40 3.41
CA THR A 201 -16.28 -4.01 3.56
C THR A 201 -15.18 -3.08 3.09
N ILE A 202 -15.51 -2.26 2.11
CA ILE A 202 -14.70 -1.14 1.67
C ILE A 202 -15.14 0.08 2.49
N LEU A 203 -14.22 0.62 3.28
CA LEU A 203 -14.46 1.79 4.11
C LEU A 203 -13.72 2.98 3.51
N VAL A 204 -14.47 4.02 3.17
CA VAL A 204 -13.94 5.29 2.67
C VAL A 204 -14.18 6.36 3.72
N ARG A 205 -13.12 7.02 4.20
CA ARG A 205 -13.22 8.03 5.26
C ARG A 205 -12.49 9.31 4.85
N ASN A 206 -13.07 10.45 5.19
CA ASN A 206 -12.42 11.74 5.00
C ASN A 206 -11.44 12.04 6.13
N THR A 207 -10.22 12.42 5.77
CA THR A 207 -9.13 12.75 6.71
C THR A 207 -9.02 14.25 6.97
N LYS A 208 -9.75 15.08 6.22
CA LYS A 208 -9.84 16.55 6.38
C LYS A 208 -11.17 16.98 7.01
N ASN A 209 -11.18 18.18 7.58
CA ASN A 209 -12.35 18.78 8.22
C ASN A 209 -13.32 19.46 7.23
N GLU A 210 -13.32 19.02 5.97
CA GLU A 210 -14.06 19.65 4.88
C GLU A 210 -14.90 18.60 4.16
N GLN A 211 -16.20 18.88 3.96
CA GLN A 211 -17.07 17.99 3.19
C GLN A 211 -16.50 17.79 1.77
N THR A 212 -16.42 16.55 1.34
CA THR A 212 -15.84 16.20 0.03
C THR A 212 -16.69 15.14 -0.66
N ASP A 213 -17.03 15.38 -1.94
CA ASP A 213 -17.66 14.37 -2.79
C ASP A 213 -16.60 13.41 -3.33
N TYR A 214 -16.96 12.15 -3.51
CA TYR A 214 -16.06 11.13 -4.05
C TYR A 214 -16.77 10.17 -5.00
N THR A 215 -15.97 9.52 -5.84
CA THR A 215 -16.36 8.30 -6.57
C THR A 215 -15.53 7.12 -6.07
N LEU A 216 -16.17 5.97 -5.87
CA LEU A 216 -15.52 4.71 -5.56
C LEU A 216 -15.75 3.75 -6.72
N THR A 217 -14.68 3.19 -7.27
CA THR A 217 -14.73 2.17 -8.32
C THR A 217 -14.06 0.90 -7.83
N VAL A 218 -14.69 -0.24 -8.08
CA VAL A 218 -14.05 -1.56 -7.92
C VAL A 218 -13.94 -2.17 -9.32
N GLU A 219 -12.72 -2.34 -9.80
CA GLU A 219 -12.45 -2.89 -11.13
C GLU A 219 -11.89 -4.30 -10.99
N SER A 220 -12.35 -5.22 -11.84
CA SER A 220 -11.71 -6.52 -11.97
C SER A 220 -10.33 -6.34 -12.62
N VAL A 221 -9.31 -6.93 -12.00
CA VAL A 221 -8.01 -7.07 -12.66
C VAL A 221 -8.17 -8.22 -13.64
N GLN A 222 -8.36 -7.87 -14.91
CA GLN A 222 -8.30 -8.82 -16.00
C GLN A 222 -6.95 -9.55 -15.93
N GLU A 223 -6.97 -10.81 -15.52
CA GLU A 223 -5.81 -11.69 -15.57
C GLU A 223 -5.22 -11.62 -16.99
N SER A 224 -3.89 -11.52 -17.07
CA SER A 224 -3.04 -11.65 -18.26
C SER A 224 -3.75 -11.62 -19.62
N ARG A 225 -3.62 -10.54 -20.37
CA ARG A 225 -4.32 -10.35 -21.65
C ARG A 225 -3.53 -10.98 -22.80
N ASN A 226 -4.17 -11.58 -23.79
CA ASN A 226 -3.42 -12.11 -24.95
C ASN A 226 -3.06 -10.99 -25.93
N ILE A 227 -1.90 -11.09 -26.57
CA ILE A 227 -1.49 -10.30 -27.73
C ILE A 227 -0.86 -11.22 -28.78
N GLY A 228 -1.29 -11.09 -30.04
CA GLY A 228 -0.78 -11.87 -31.16
C GLY A 228 0.22 -11.12 -32.04
N LEU A 229 0.69 -11.78 -33.09
CA LEU A 229 1.50 -11.14 -34.14
C LEU A 229 0.69 -10.08 -34.90
N ASP A 230 1.37 -8.98 -35.21
CA ASP A 230 0.86 -7.78 -35.90
C ASP A 230 -0.31 -7.09 -35.17
N GLU A 231 -0.49 -7.39 -33.88
CA GLU A 231 -1.49 -6.77 -33.02
C GLU A 231 -0.94 -5.54 -32.30
N THR A 232 -1.82 -4.56 -32.06
CA THR A 232 -1.55 -3.41 -31.20
C THR A 232 -2.62 -3.29 -30.14
N VAL A 233 -2.21 -3.18 -28.90
CA VAL A 233 -3.07 -2.98 -27.74
C VAL A 233 -2.77 -1.65 -27.06
N SER A 234 -3.73 -1.10 -26.34
CA SER A 234 -3.57 0.13 -25.56
C SER A 234 -3.88 -0.12 -24.09
N GLY A 235 -3.25 0.66 -23.23
CA GLY A 235 -3.55 0.68 -21.80
C GLY A 235 -3.16 1.98 -21.14
N THR A 236 -3.55 2.11 -19.87
CA THR A 236 -3.16 3.20 -18.99
C THR A 236 -2.54 2.58 -17.76
N LEU A 237 -1.32 2.97 -17.44
CA LEU A 237 -0.62 2.59 -16.21
C LEU A 237 -0.77 3.72 -15.21
N TYR A 238 -1.15 3.38 -14.00
CA TYR A 238 -1.17 4.27 -12.85
C TYR A 238 0.08 4.04 -11.98
N PHE A 239 0.13 4.70 -10.82
CA PHE A 239 1.26 4.67 -9.90
C PHE A 239 1.68 3.21 -9.58
N ASP A 240 2.96 2.88 -9.82
CA ASP A 240 3.55 1.56 -9.60
C ASP A 240 2.86 0.36 -10.30
N GLU A 241 1.86 0.60 -11.14
CA GLU A 241 1.08 -0.42 -11.82
C GLU A 241 1.88 -1.09 -12.94
N GLY A 242 1.56 -2.37 -13.22
CA GLY A 242 2.01 -3.06 -14.42
C GLY A 242 0.90 -3.90 -15.03
N HIS A 243 0.96 -4.06 -16.35
CA HIS A 243 0.09 -4.91 -17.15
C HIS A 243 0.89 -6.07 -17.74
N GLU A 244 0.32 -7.27 -17.69
CA GLU A 244 0.86 -8.48 -18.29
C GLU A 244 0.12 -8.83 -19.58
N TRP A 245 0.89 -9.12 -20.63
CA TRP A 245 0.38 -9.61 -21.90
C TRP A 245 1.01 -10.96 -22.23
N LEU A 246 0.19 -11.97 -22.55
CA LEU A 246 0.63 -13.29 -22.99
C LEU A 246 0.77 -13.33 -24.50
N PHE A 247 1.88 -13.88 -24.96
CA PHE A 247 2.21 -14.05 -26.38
C PHE A 247 2.57 -15.52 -26.64
N THR A 248 1.93 -16.15 -27.62
CA THR A 248 2.12 -17.57 -27.96
C THR A 248 2.43 -17.84 -29.43
N ASP A 249 2.57 -16.80 -30.25
CA ASP A 249 2.66 -16.92 -31.71
C ASP A 249 4.11 -17.14 -32.21
N GLY A 250 4.85 -18.05 -31.57
CA GLY A 250 6.15 -18.50 -32.03
C GLY A 250 6.11 -19.81 -32.85
N PRO A 251 7.22 -20.23 -33.48
CA PRO A 251 8.50 -19.54 -33.58
C PRO A 251 8.47 -18.37 -34.58
N ALA A 252 9.04 -17.22 -34.21
CA ALA A 252 9.03 -15.99 -35.02
C ALA A 252 10.22 -15.07 -34.71
N ILE A 253 10.53 -14.14 -35.62
CA ILE A 253 11.39 -12.98 -35.33
C ILE A 253 10.47 -11.77 -35.26
N VAL A 254 10.44 -11.12 -34.10
CA VAL A 254 9.49 -10.05 -33.81
C VAL A 254 10.19 -8.74 -33.46
N ASN A 255 9.49 -7.64 -33.69
CA ASN A 255 9.75 -6.38 -33.01
C ASN A 255 8.64 -6.17 -31.96
N ILE A 256 9.02 -5.88 -30.72
CA ILE A 256 8.07 -5.47 -29.68
C ILE A 256 8.26 -3.99 -29.46
N ILE A 257 7.21 -3.20 -29.69
CA ILE A 257 7.24 -1.74 -29.69
C ILE A 257 6.35 -1.25 -28.54
N LEU A 258 6.92 -0.47 -27.64
CA LEU A 258 6.21 0.23 -26.57
C LEU A 258 6.27 1.73 -26.83
N ASP A 259 5.12 2.35 -27.06
CA ASP A 259 4.98 3.80 -27.15
C ASP A 259 4.18 4.30 -25.93
N VAL A 260 4.79 5.20 -25.14
CA VAL A 260 4.21 5.75 -23.91
C VAL A 260 3.71 7.20 -24.06
N GLY A 261 3.74 7.75 -25.28
CA GLY A 261 3.37 9.13 -25.57
C GLY A 261 4.32 10.17 -24.93
N PRO A 262 4.19 11.47 -25.23
CA PRO A 262 5.26 12.48 -25.05
C PRO A 262 5.77 12.72 -23.62
N ASN A 263 5.02 12.31 -22.60
CA ASN A 263 5.39 12.49 -21.19
C ASN A 263 5.38 11.17 -20.42
N GLY A 264 5.10 10.04 -21.08
CA GLY A 264 5.04 8.76 -20.40
C GLY A 264 6.42 8.25 -20.02
N ASN A 265 6.44 7.43 -18.98
CA ASN A 265 7.61 6.66 -18.60
C ASN A 265 7.20 5.25 -18.17
N ALA A 266 7.61 4.24 -18.93
CA ALA A 266 7.30 2.85 -18.62
C ALA A 266 8.44 1.91 -18.99
N LEU A 267 8.45 0.75 -18.35
CA LEU A 267 9.38 -0.34 -18.57
C LEU A 267 8.68 -1.43 -19.37
N LEU A 268 9.40 -2.01 -20.33
CA LEU A 268 9.02 -3.25 -20.99
C LEU A 268 9.97 -4.36 -20.54
N MET A 269 9.42 -5.47 -20.09
CA MET A 269 10.15 -6.69 -19.76
C MET A 269 9.56 -7.86 -20.54
N LEU A 270 10.41 -8.74 -21.04
CA LEU A 270 10.00 -9.98 -21.69
C LEU A 270 10.46 -11.16 -20.84
N PHE A 271 9.52 -12.01 -20.44
CA PHE A 271 9.76 -13.26 -19.74
C PHE A 271 9.39 -14.44 -20.64
N ASP A 272 10.11 -15.55 -20.48
CA ASP A 272 9.74 -16.81 -21.14
C ASP A 272 8.74 -17.63 -20.30
N SER A 273 8.37 -18.81 -20.83
CA SER A 273 7.45 -19.76 -20.16
C SER A 273 7.97 -20.34 -18.84
N SER A 274 9.24 -20.14 -18.51
CA SER A 274 9.83 -20.49 -17.21
C SER A 274 9.90 -19.31 -16.25
N ASN A 275 9.25 -18.19 -16.61
CA ASN A 275 9.27 -16.90 -15.91
C ASN A 275 10.69 -16.33 -15.72
N VAL A 276 11.59 -16.62 -16.67
CA VAL A 276 12.94 -16.06 -16.69
C VAL A 276 12.93 -14.82 -17.57
N GLN A 277 13.32 -13.67 -17.01
CA GLN A 277 13.47 -12.44 -17.78
C GLN A 277 14.54 -12.64 -18.87
N ARG A 278 14.14 -12.44 -20.12
CA ARG A 278 15.01 -12.54 -21.29
C ARG A 278 15.52 -11.19 -21.76
N GLU A 279 14.67 -10.18 -21.73
CA GLU A 279 14.98 -8.84 -22.23
C GLU A 279 14.31 -7.75 -21.40
N TYR A 280 14.82 -6.53 -21.53
CA TYR A 280 14.35 -5.34 -20.84
C TYR A 280 14.60 -4.08 -21.68
N VAL A 281 13.61 -3.20 -21.72
CA VAL A 281 13.71 -1.87 -22.33
C VAL A 281 13.06 -0.83 -21.41
N ASP A 282 13.63 0.36 -21.36
CA ASP A 282 13.23 1.46 -20.47
C ASP A 282 12.81 2.67 -21.31
N ALA A 283 11.52 2.93 -21.39
CA ALA A 283 10.93 3.98 -22.20
C ALA A 283 10.84 5.28 -21.42
N GLN A 284 11.84 6.14 -21.61
CA GLN A 284 11.95 7.41 -20.90
C GLN A 284 11.63 8.62 -21.79
N ASN A 285 10.97 9.62 -21.18
CA ASN A 285 10.68 10.93 -21.78
C ASN A 285 9.86 10.83 -23.07
N GLY A 286 8.87 9.94 -23.07
CA GLY A 286 7.92 9.81 -24.15
C GLY A 286 8.48 9.38 -25.49
N ARG A 287 9.56 8.60 -25.45
CA ARG A 287 10.10 7.94 -26.62
C ARG A 287 9.45 6.59 -26.78
N GLU A 288 9.24 6.24 -28.05
CA GLU A 288 8.96 4.87 -28.44
C GLU A 288 10.21 4.03 -28.20
N GLU A 289 10.04 2.92 -27.50
CA GLU A 289 11.09 1.94 -27.26
C GLU A 289 10.80 0.64 -27.99
N ARG A 290 11.87 -0.04 -28.40
CA ARG A 290 11.76 -1.22 -29.26
C ARG A 290 12.70 -2.32 -28.81
N LEU A 291 12.16 -3.53 -28.66
CA LEU A 291 12.93 -4.75 -28.73
C LEU A 291 12.95 -5.21 -30.19
N VAL A 292 14.09 -5.06 -30.87
CA VAL A 292 14.21 -5.24 -32.33
C VAL A 292 14.80 -6.60 -32.67
N ASN A 293 14.20 -7.31 -33.64
CA ASN A 293 14.64 -8.61 -34.14
C ASN A 293 14.78 -9.69 -33.04
N TYR A 294 13.88 -9.68 -32.05
CA TYR A 294 13.90 -10.71 -31.02
C TYR A 294 13.42 -12.05 -31.58
N THR A 295 14.18 -13.11 -31.35
CA THR A 295 13.82 -14.45 -31.83
C THR A 295 13.03 -15.18 -30.74
N ILE A 296 11.77 -15.47 -31.03
CA ILE A 296 10.93 -16.39 -30.28
C ILE A 296 11.19 -17.80 -30.84
N PRO A 297 11.89 -18.69 -30.12
CA PRO A 297 12.40 -19.96 -30.64
C PRO A 297 11.34 -21.07 -30.77
N ASP A 298 10.22 -20.97 -30.07
CA ASP A 298 9.18 -22.00 -29.98
C ASP A 298 7.79 -21.39 -29.75
N ASP A 299 6.77 -22.22 -29.70
CA ASP A 299 5.37 -21.89 -29.46
C ASP A 299 4.99 -21.85 -27.96
N SER A 300 5.98 -21.77 -27.06
CA SER A 300 5.69 -21.61 -25.63
C SER A 300 5.17 -20.22 -25.30
N GLU A 301 4.51 -20.09 -24.15
CA GLU A 301 3.96 -18.84 -23.68
C GLU A 301 5.07 -17.89 -23.20
N TYR A 302 5.06 -16.65 -23.70
CA TYR A 302 5.90 -15.56 -23.25
C TYR A 302 5.04 -14.51 -22.56
N THR A 303 5.59 -13.86 -21.53
CA THR A 303 4.94 -12.74 -20.85
C THR A 303 5.64 -11.43 -21.21
N ILE A 304 4.92 -10.52 -21.83
CA ILE A 304 5.33 -9.13 -22.03
C ILE A 304 4.74 -8.31 -20.88
N PHE A 305 5.60 -7.86 -19.98
CA PHE A 305 5.21 -7.06 -18.82
C PHE A 305 5.54 -5.59 -19.06
N VAL A 306 4.52 -4.74 -19.01
CA VAL A 306 4.64 -3.29 -19.16
C VAL A 306 4.36 -2.66 -17.80
N ARG A 307 5.33 -1.95 -17.21
CA ARG A 307 5.19 -1.35 -15.88
C ARG A 307 5.46 0.14 -15.89
N ASN A 308 4.72 0.91 -15.10
CA ASN A 308 5.02 2.31 -14.90
C ASN A 308 6.40 2.48 -14.25
N ALA A 309 7.27 3.29 -14.85
CA ALA A 309 8.59 3.59 -14.28
C ALA A 309 8.58 4.85 -13.41
N GLN A 310 7.49 5.61 -13.46
CA GLN A 310 7.28 6.82 -12.68
C GLN A 310 5.98 6.75 -11.90
N ASN A 311 5.90 7.57 -10.87
CA ASN A 311 4.72 7.67 -10.02
C ASN A 311 3.64 8.58 -10.64
N GLU A 312 3.49 8.50 -11.97
CA GLU A 312 2.65 9.37 -12.79
C GLU A 312 1.83 8.53 -13.76
N GLN A 313 0.56 8.88 -13.99
CA GLN A 313 -0.28 8.17 -14.95
C GLN A 313 0.34 8.20 -16.37
N THR A 314 0.54 7.03 -16.97
CA THR A 314 1.16 6.85 -18.29
C THR A 314 0.22 6.06 -19.21
N ASN A 315 -0.28 6.70 -20.26
CA ASN A 315 -0.97 5.97 -21.34
C ASN A 315 0.09 5.30 -22.23
N TYR A 316 -0.19 4.11 -22.75
CA TYR A 316 0.72 3.42 -23.65
C TYR A 316 0.00 2.64 -24.76
N THR A 317 0.73 2.35 -25.83
CA THR A 317 0.41 1.33 -26.81
C THR A 317 1.54 0.30 -26.91
N LEU A 318 1.18 -0.97 -26.99
CA LEU A 318 2.10 -2.09 -27.16
C LEU A 318 1.79 -2.78 -28.48
N THR A 319 2.79 -2.94 -29.34
CA THR A 319 2.67 -3.60 -30.65
C THR A 319 3.67 -4.74 -30.75
N VAL A 320 3.25 -5.88 -31.30
CA VAL A 320 4.15 -6.97 -31.68
C VAL A 320 4.12 -7.12 -33.20
N GLU A 321 5.20 -6.77 -33.90
CA GLU A 321 5.27 -6.85 -35.37
C GLU A 321 6.11 -8.05 -35.80
N THR A 322 5.65 -8.77 -36.83
CA THR A 322 6.46 -9.81 -37.48
C THR A 322 7.50 -9.18 -38.40
N MET A 323 8.76 -9.61 -38.30
CA MET A 323 9.76 -9.24 -39.31
C MET A 323 9.55 -10.07 -40.59
N SER A 324 9.16 -9.40 -41.68
CA SER A 324 9.17 -10.01 -43.01
C SER A 324 10.62 -10.35 -43.38
N ASN A 325 10.92 -11.64 -43.52
CA ASN A 325 12.23 -12.14 -43.96
C ASN A 325 12.62 -11.67 -45.37
#